data_AF-A0A8T3W1J9-F1
#
_entry.id   AF-A0A8T3W1J9-F1
#
_cell.length_a   1.000
_cell.length_b   1.000
_cell.length_c   1.000
_cell.angle_alpha   90.00
_cell.angle_beta   90.00
_cell.angle_gamma   90.00
#
_symmetry.space_group_name_H-M   'P 1'
#
loop_
_entity.id
_entity.type
_entity.pdbx_description
1 polymer ?
#
loop_
_entity_poly.entity_id
_entity_poly.type
_entity_poly.pdbx_seq_one_letter_code
_entity_poly.pdbx_strand_id
1 'polypeptide(L)'
;MMSCPYCRSRKVREERTVRTYDLPDEWVAINNVQCGKCGCCYSKTIRDNLRTGRRRVVVSKGSGYASVPSRNVKRSIRQRIRDLRLRRRW
;
A
#
# COMPACT_ATOMS: atom_id res chain seq x y z
N MET A 1 10.26 10.45 5.00
CA MET A 1 10.23 9.03 4.57
C MET A 1 8.82 8.48 4.79
N MET A 2 8.12 8.08 3.73
CA MET A 2 6.71 7.64 3.80
C MET A 2 6.59 6.26 4.46
N SER A 3 5.54 6.07 5.26
CA SER A 3 5.26 4.82 5.96
C SER A 3 3.90 4.27 5.57
N CYS A 4 3.76 2.95 5.60
CA CYS A 4 2.49 2.28 5.34
C CYS A 4 1.41 2.82 6.29
N PRO A 5 0.26 3.30 5.79
CA PRO A 5 -0.78 3.91 6.62
C PRO A 5 -1.52 2.90 7.52
N TYR A 6 -1.22 1.61 7.38
CA TYR A 6 -1.81 0.53 8.18
C TYR A 6 -0.90 0.06 9.31
N CYS A 7 0.38 -0.24 9.01
CA CYS A 7 1.30 -0.82 9.99
C CYS A 7 2.51 0.05 10.32
N ARG A 8 2.56 1.29 9.78
CA ARG A 8 3.66 2.27 9.93
C ARG A 8 5.04 1.77 9.50
N SER A 9 5.12 0.60 8.87
CA SER A 9 6.34 0.08 8.28
C SER A 9 6.75 0.91 7.07
N ARG A 10 8.06 1.12 6.90
CA ARG A 10 8.63 1.72 5.68
C ARG A 10 9.00 0.69 4.61
N LYS A 11 8.83 -0.61 4.90
CA LYS A 11 9.10 -1.68 3.93
C LYS A 11 8.09 -1.61 2.79
N VAL A 12 8.58 -1.32 1.59
CA VAL A 12 7.84 -1.38 0.32
C VAL A 12 8.24 -2.68 -0.37
N ARG A 13 7.24 -3.44 -0.84
CA ARG A 13 7.46 -4.63 -1.68
C ARG A 13 7.41 -4.27 -3.15
N GLU A 14 6.42 -3.46 -3.51
CA GLU A 14 6.18 -3.04 -4.89
C GLU A 14 5.63 -1.61 -4.87
N GLU A 15 6.08 -0.79 -5.82
CA GLU A 15 5.55 0.54 -6.10
C GLU A 15 5.42 0.68 -7.62
N ARG A 16 4.22 1.00 -8.10
CA ARG A 16 3.93 1.16 -9.53
C ARG A 16 3.19 2.45 -9.76
N THR A 17 3.69 3.27 -10.69
CA THR A 17 2.97 4.44 -11.20
C THR A 17 1.78 3.97 -12.02
N VAL A 18 0.59 4.44 -11.66
CA VAL A 18 -0.67 4.04 -12.27
C VAL A 18 -1.13 5.09 -13.26
N ARG A 19 -0.98 6.36 -12.87
CA ARG A 19 -1.40 7.52 -13.65
C ARG A 19 -0.44 8.66 -13.38
N THR A 20 -0.20 9.43 -14.42
CA THR A 20 0.47 10.72 -14.36
C THR A 20 -0.45 11.76 -14.99
N TYR A 21 -0.41 12.99 -14.46
CA TYR A 21 -1.12 14.13 -14.98
C TYR A 21 -0.14 15.29 -15.10
N ASP A 22 -0.02 15.82 -16.30
CA ASP A 22 0.69 17.07 -16.57
C ASP A 22 -0.34 18.20 -16.54
N LEU A 23 -0.45 18.89 -15.41
CA LEU A 23 -1.26 20.08 -15.26
C LEU A 23 -0.39 21.32 -15.55
N PRO A 24 -0.99 22.47 -15.93
CA PRO A 24 -0.23 23.66 -16.33
C PRO A 24 0.87 24.10 -15.35
N ASP A 25 0.62 23.98 -14.04
CA ASP A 25 1.57 24.38 -12.98
C ASP A 25 2.05 23.22 -12.11
N GLU A 26 1.53 22.00 -12.33
CA GLU A 26 1.77 20.86 -11.46
C GLU A 26 1.95 19.57 -12.24
N TRP A 27 3.00 18.83 -11.92
CA TRP A 27 3.13 17.44 -12.29
C TRP A 27 2.58 16.56 -11.17
N VAL A 28 1.66 15.65 -11.49
CA VAL A 28 1.05 14.75 -10.51
C VAL A 28 1.26 13.30 -10.91
N ALA A 29 1.82 12.49 -10.03
CA ALA A 29 1.91 11.04 -10.19
C ALA A 29 1.14 10.31 -9.08
N ILE A 30 0.32 9.34 -9.48
CA ILE A 30 -0.40 8.46 -8.56
C ILE A 30 0.22 7.08 -8.66
N ASN A 31 0.80 6.63 -7.54
CA ASN A 31 1.45 5.34 -7.41
C ASN A 31 0.61 4.43 -6.51
N ASN A 32 0.51 3.16 -6.89
CA ASN A 32 0.07 2.09 -6.01
C ASN A 32 1.27 1.49 -5.31
N VAL A 33 1.16 1.28 -4.01
CA VAL A 33 2.26 0.77 -3.18
C VAL A 33 1.76 -0.41 -2.37
N GLN A 34 2.49 -1.54 -2.43
CA GLN A 34 2.27 -2.69 -1.57
C GLN A 34 3.26 -2.69 -0.41
N CYS A 35 2.76 -2.74 0.82
CA CYS A 35 3.62 -2.83 2.00
C CYS A 35 4.30 -4.21 2.10
N GLY A 36 5.63 -4.23 2.22
CA GLY A 36 6.40 -5.47 2.41
C GLY A 36 6.28 -6.10 3.81
N LYS A 37 5.68 -5.41 4.80
CA LYS A 37 5.43 -5.99 6.13
C LYS A 37 4.05 -6.62 6.26
N CYS A 38 2.99 -5.86 5.95
CA CYS A 38 1.60 -6.30 6.16
C CYS A 38 0.88 -6.70 4.86
N GLY A 39 1.47 -6.48 3.68
CA GLY A 39 0.87 -6.82 2.39
C GLY A 39 -0.25 -5.88 1.92
N CYS A 40 -0.67 -4.91 2.74
CA CYS A 40 -1.72 -3.96 2.37
C CYS A 40 -1.26 -3.08 1.20
N CYS A 41 -2.19 -2.85 0.27
CA CYS A 41 -2.03 -1.90 -0.82
C CYS A 41 -2.56 -0.52 -0.40
N TYR A 42 -1.84 0.53 -0.75
CA TYR A 42 -2.22 1.92 -0.50
C TYR A 42 -1.76 2.80 -1.65
N SER A 43 -2.33 4.00 -1.77
CA SER A 43 -1.96 4.96 -2.81
C SER A 43 -1.00 6.02 -2.27
N LYS A 44 -0.05 6.41 -3.12
CA LYS A 44 0.91 7.48 -2.90
C LYS A 44 0.79 8.46 -4.05
N THR A 45 0.41 9.68 -3.76
CA THR A 45 0.31 10.76 -4.75
C THR A 45 1.48 11.71 -4.55
N ILE A 46 2.25 11.92 -5.61
CA ILE A 46 3.33 12.91 -5.69
C ILE A 46 2.78 14.08 -6.51
N ARG A 47 2.90 15.30 -5.99
CA ARG A 47 2.58 16.54 -6.70
C ARG A 47 3.81 17.42 -6.68
N ASP A 48 4.35 17.74 -7.84
CA ASP A 48 5.46 18.66 -8.02
C ASP A 48 4.94 19.95 -8.64
N ASN A 49 5.02 21.04 -7.88
CA ASN A 49 4.68 22.35 -8.39
C ASN A 49 5.83 22.88 -9.25
N LEU A 50 5.62 22.97 -10.56
CA LEU A 50 6.66 23.30 -11.53
C LEU A 50 7.14 24.75 -11.39
N ARG A 51 6.27 25.65 -10.92
CA ARG A 51 6.59 27.07 -10.73
C ARG A 51 7.46 27.34 -9.50
N THR A 52 7.23 26.61 -8.41
CA THR A 52 7.91 26.82 -7.12
C THR A 52 8.95 25.75 -6.79
N GLY A 53 9.03 24.67 -7.57
CA GLY A 53 9.86 23.50 -7.30
C GLY A 53 9.43 22.71 -6.06
N ARG A 54 8.30 23.04 -5.42
CA ARG A 54 7.85 22.38 -4.20
C ARG A 54 7.21 21.03 -4.51
N ARG A 55 7.73 19.98 -3.87
CA ARG A 55 7.18 18.62 -3.90
C ARG A 55 6.29 18.35 -2.69
N ARG A 56 5.06 17.91 -2.92
CA ARG A 56 4.14 17.38 -1.90
C ARG A 56 3.89 15.90 -2.15
N VAL A 57 4.02 15.08 -1.12
CA VAL A 57 3.70 13.66 -1.19
C VAL A 57 2.59 13.36 -0.19
N VAL A 58 1.52 12.71 -0.65
CA VAL A 58 0.37 12.31 0.17
C VAL A 58 0.20 10.81 0.08
N VAL A 59 -0.10 10.16 1.19
CA VAL A 59 -0.41 8.73 1.25
C VAL A 59 -1.83 8.56 1.78
N SER A 60 -2.63 7.77 1.08
CA SER A 60 -4.01 7.46 1.44
C SER A 60 -4.18 5.95 1.60
N LYS A 61 -5.06 5.56 2.53
CA LYS A 61 -5.49 4.16 2.66
C LYS A 61 -6.31 3.75 1.45
N GLY A 62 -6.19 2.49 1.05
CA GLY A 62 -6.83 1.96 -0.15
C GLY A 62 -6.05 2.30 -1.42
N SER A 63 -6.26 1.48 -2.44
CA SER A 63 -5.75 1.66 -3.79
C SER A 63 -6.85 1.20 -4.73
N GLY A 64 -7.18 2.00 -5.76
CA GLY A 64 -8.22 1.68 -6.75
C GLY A 64 -7.93 0.42 -7.58
N TYR A 65 -6.74 -0.17 -7.45
CA TYR A 65 -6.37 -1.47 -7.99
C TYR A 65 -6.26 -2.50 -6.87
N ALA A 66 -7.33 -2.65 -6.09
CA ALA A 66 -7.48 -3.80 -5.22
C ALA A 66 -7.78 -5.07 -6.04
N SER A 67 -6.98 -5.34 -7.08
CA SER A 67 -6.73 -6.70 -7.56
C SER A 67 -5.82 -7.35 -6.53
N VAL A 68 -6.40 -7.66 -5.37
CA VAL A 68 -5.72 -8.32 -4.26
C VAL A 68 -5.19 -9.65 -4.81
N PRO A 69 -3.89 -9.99 -4.71
CA PRO A 69 -3.57 -11.37 -4.45
C PRO A 69 -4.11 -11.62 -3.04
N SER A 70 -5.35 -12.11 -3.00
CA SER A 70 -5.95 -12.67 -1.82
C SER A 70 -4.93 -13.60 -1.17
N ARG A 71 -4.80 -13.47 0.16
CA ARG A 71 -4.02 -14.35 1.06
C ARG A 71 -2.52 -14.10 1.05
N ASN A 72 -2.11 -13.16 1.90
CA ASN A 72 -1.21 -13.52 2.98
C ASN A 72 -1.50 -12.66 4.20
N VAL A 73 -2.75 -12.76 4.70
CA VAL A 73 -2.96 -12.62 6.14
C VAL A 73 -2.07 -13.69 6.74
N LYS A 74 -0.92 -13.30 7.30
CA LYS A 74 -0.13 -14.16 8.18
C LYS A 74 -1.06 -14.55 9.32
N ARG A 75 -1.87 -15.60 9.13
CA ARG A 75 -2.58 -16.26 10.23
C ARG A 75 -1.48 -16.57 11.22
N SER A 76 -1.58 -16.00 12.42
CA SER A 76 -0.62 -16.30 13.47
C SER A 76 -0.56 -17.83 13.62
N ILE A 77 0.62 -18.38 13.92
CA ILE A 77 0.77 -19.81 14.19
C ILE A 77 -0.28 -20.29 15.21
N ARG A 78 -0.64 -19.44 16.18
CA ARG A 78 -1.73 -19.68 17.14
C ARG A 78 -3.10 -19.91 16.49
N GLN A 79 -3.47 -19.08 15.50
CA GLN A 79 -4.73 -19.26 14.76
C GLN A 79 -4.74 -20.56 13.95
N ARG A 80 -3.61 -20.89 13.33
CA ARG A 80 -3.44 -22.13 12.55
C ARG A 80 -3.53 -23.38 13.43
N ILE A 81 -2.94 -23.34 14.63
CA ILE A 81 -3.05 -24.41 15.65
C ILE A 81 -4.48 -24.54 16.16
N ARG A 82 -5.18 -23.42 16.39
CA ARG A 82 -6.58 -23.43 16.85
C ARG A 82 -7.50 -24.09 15.81
N ASP A 83 -7.37 -23.74 14.53
CA ASP A 83 -8.14 -24.36 13.44
C ASP A 83 -7.86 -25.87 13.30
N LEU A 84 -6.59 -26.29 13.44
CA LEU A 84 -6.22 -27.71 13.41
C LEU A 84 -6.80 -28.51 14.57
N ARG A 85 -6.85 -27.93 15.78
CA ARG A 85 -7.48 -28.56 16.94
C ARG A 85 -8.99 -28.70 16.78
N LEU A 86 -9.65 -27.73 16.14
CA LEU A 86 -11.08 -27.78 15.86
C LEU A 86 -11.44 -28.84 14.80
N ARG A 87 -10.56 -29.07 13.82
CA ARG A 87 -10.75 -30.11 12.78
C ARG A 87 -10.53 -31.55 13.25
N ARG A 88 -9.84 -31.77 14.37
CA ARG A 88 -9.63 -33.11 14.97
C ARG A 88 -10.72 -33.50 15.97
N ARG A 89 -11.79 -32.72 16.08
CA ARG A 89 -12.94 -32.97 16.98
C ARG A 89 -14.18 -33.53 16.27
N TRP A 90 -14.05 -33.93 15.01
CA TRP A 90 -15.05 -34.67 14.24
C TRP A 90 -14.41 -35.95 13.73
#